data_AF-A0A0A7T2J1-F1
#
_entry.id   AF-A0A0A7T2J1-F1
#
_cell.length_a   1.000
_cell.length_b   1.000
_cell.length_c   1.000
_cell.angle_alpha   90.00
_cell.angle_beta   90.00
_cell.angle_gamma   90.00
#
_symmetry.space_group_name_H-M   'P 1'
#
loop_
_entity.id
_entity.type
_entity.pdbx_description
1 polymer ?
#
loop_
_entity_poly.entity_id
_entity_poly.type
_entity_poly.pdbx_seq_one_letter_code
_entity_poly.pdbx_strand_id
1 'polypeptide(L)' 'MTFYNYLMRHRAPVEKDDATRLANLVFQDPLFPKQSKDFDEISTYLETQAPFYFNLTLFDNIWESYLEA' A
#
# COMPACT_ATOMS: atom_id res chain seq x y z
N MET A 1 -5.82 11.18 5.98
CA MET A 1 -5.65 10.79 4.56
C MET A 1 -6.20 9.38 4.37
N THR A 2 -6.39 8.84 3.16
CA THR A 2 -6.56 7.37 2.99
C THR A 2 -5.20 6.74 2.76
N PHE A 3 -5.03 5.46 3.06
CA PHE A 3 -3.75 4.78 2.84
C PHE A 3 -3.34 4.81 1.36
N TYR A 4 -4.31 4.65 0.46
CA TYR A 4 -4.09 4.81 -0.99
C TYR A 4 -3.55 6.20 -1.35
N ASN A 5 -4.17 7.27 -0.83
CA ASN A 5 -3.73 8.63 -1.13
C ASN A 5 -2.32 8.92 -0.59
N TYR A 6 -1.96 8.30 0.54
CA TYR A 6 -0.59 8.34 1.05
C TYR A 6 0.37 7.64 0.07
N LEU A 7 0.10 6.40 -0.32
CA LEU A 7 0.92 5.65 -1.29
C LEU A 7 1.11 6.41 -2.61
N MET A 8 0.08 7.11 -3.10
CA MET A 8 0.17 7.86 -4.36
C MET A 8 1.19 9.00 -4.33
N ARG A 9 1.60 9.48 -3.14
CA ARG A 9 2.69 10.45 -2.98
C ARG A 9 4.07 9.83 -3.20
N HIS A 10 4.20 8.52 -2.96
CA HIS A 10 5.43 7.75 -3.13
C HIS A 10 5.56 7.12 -4.52
N ARG A 11 4.50 7.17 -5.34
CA ARG A 11 4.51 6.60 -6.69
C ARG A 11 5.59 7.25 -7.55
N ALA A 12 6.47 6.42 -8.12
CA ALA A 12 7.53 6.86 -9.02
C ALA A 12 7.78 5.82 -10.12
N PRO A 13 8.22 6.25 -11.33
CA PRO A 13 8.51 5.33 -12.43
C PRO A 13 9.72 4.42 -12.15
N VAL A 14 10.61 4.84 -11.25
CA VAL A 14 11.74 4.05 -10.77
C VAL A 14 11.48 3.68 -9.32
N GLU A 15 11.54 2.40 -9.00
CA GLU A 15 11.42 1.91 -7.62
C GLU A 15 12.64 2.37 -6.81
N LYS A 16 12.38 3.10 -5.74
CA LYS A 16 13.42 3.64 -4.84
C LYS A 16 13.42 2.99 -3.47
N ASP A 17 12.24 2.62 -3.00
CA ASP A 17 11.97 2.01 -1.71
C ASP A 17 10.74 1.08 -1.79
N ASP A 18 10.50 0.34 -0.72
CA ASP A 18 9.37 -0.59 -0.62
C ASP A 18 8.01 0.14 -0.69
N ALA A 19 7.94 1.39 -0.23
CA ALA A 19 6.75 2.24 -0.33
C ALA A 19 6.43 2.56 -1.79
N THR A 20 7.42 2.89 -2.61
CA THR A 20 7.30 3.14 -4.06
C THR A 20 6.85 1.88 -4.76
N ARG A 21 7.43 0.73 -4.40
CA ARG A 21 7.05 -0.56 -4.96
C ARG A 21 5.59 -0.89 -4.64
N LEU A 22 5.17 -0.79 -3.38
CA LEU A 22 3.78 -1.01 -2.99
C LEU A 22 2.84 -0.01 -3.67
N ALA A 23 3.22 1.26 -3.75
CA ALA A 23 2.44 2.29 -4.44
C ALA A 23 2.23 1.97 -5.93
N ASN A 24 3.26 1.48 -6.62
CA ASN A 24 3.16 1.09 -8.02
C ASN A 24 2.25 -0.14 -8.22
N LEU A 25 2.37 -1.15 -7.35
CA LEU A 25 1.53 -2.34 -7.37
C LEU A 25 0.06 -2.00 -7.10
N VAL A 26 -0.21 -1.27 -6.03
CA VAL A 26 -1.56 -0.81 -5.64
C VAL A 26 -2.16 0.13 -6.69
N PHE A 27 -1.37 0.95 -7.37
CA PHE A 27 -1.86 1.80 -8.45
C PHE A 27 -2.38 0.99 -9.65
N GLN A 28 -1.72 -0.13 -9.96
CA GLN A 28 -2.13 -1.03 -11.03
C GLN A 28 -3.31 -1.91 -10.65
N ASP A 29 -3.67 -1.95 -9.36
CA ASP A 29 -4.80 -2.73 -8.85
C ASP A 29 -6.09 -1.87 -8.77
N PRO A 30 -7.06 -2.10 -9.67
CA PRO A 30 -8.33 -1.37 -9.65
C PRO A 30 -9.23 -1.76 -8.47
N LEU A 31 -9.06 -2.95 -7.89
CA LEU A 31 -9.89 -3.50 -6.81
C LEU A 31 -9.41 -3.09 -5.42
N PHE A 32 -8.21 -2.51 -5.33
CA PHE A 32 -7.67 -2.04 -4.05
C PHE A 32 -8.66 -1.10 -3.32
N PRO A 33 -8.90 -1.26 -2.01
CA PRO A 33 -9.81 -0.43 -1.23
C PRO A 33 -9.30 1.01 -1.02
N LYS A 34 -9.43 1.86 -2.04
CA LYS A 34 -8.84 3.23 -2.09
C LYS A 34 -9.34 4.20 -1.02
N GLN A 35 -10.53 3.93 -0.49
CA GLN A 35 -11.19 4.77 0.53
C GLN A 35 -10.90 4.29 1.96
N SER A 36 -10.29 3.10 2.11
CA SER A 36 -10.01 2.54 3.42
C SER A 36 -8.86 3.26 4.13
N LYS A 37 -8.98 3.28 5.46
CA LYS A 37 -7.99 3.74 6.43
C LYS A 37 -7.78 2.69 7.52
N ASP A 38 -8.46 1.56 7.40
CA ASP A 38 -8.51 0.50 8.39
C ASP A 38 -7.37 -0.48 8.11
N PHE A 39 -6.55 -0.75 9.13
CA PHE A 39 -5.40 -1.63 8.97
C PHE A 39 -5.84 -3.05 8.63
N ASP A 40 -6.84 -3.57 9.32
CA ASP A 40 -7.30 -4.95 9.18
C ASP A 40 -7.89 -5.17 7.78
N GLU A 41 -8.64 -4.20 7.25
CA GLU A 41 -9.18 -4.24 5.89
C GLU A 41 -8.06 -4.27 4.83
N ILE A 42 -7.06 -3.38 4.95
CA ILE A 42 -5.93 -3.33 4.00
C ILE A 42 -5.06 -4.58 4.11
N SER A 43 -4.71 -4.99 5.33
CA SER A 43 -3.87 -6.17 5.58
C SER A 43 -4.53 -7.44 5.04
N THR A 44 -5.81 -7.65 5.35
CA THR A 44 -6.58 -8.79 4.83
C THR A 44 -6.63 -8.77 3.29
N TYR A 45 -6.80 -7.60 2.68
CA TYR A 45 -6.78 -7.47 1.22
C TYR A 45 -5.44 -7.89 0.62
N LEU A 46 -4.33 -7.41 1.19
CA LEU A 46 -2.98 -7.76 0.74
C LEU A 46 -2.65 -9.25 0.91
N GLU A 47 -3.21 -9.89 1.94
CA GLU A 47 -3.05 -11.32 2.20
C GLU A 47 -3.87 -12.22 1.27
N THR A 48 -5.11 -11.82 0.94
CA THR A 48 -6.12 -12.75 0.39
C THR A 48 -6.61 -12.40 -1.02
N GLN A 49 -6.54 -11.14 -1.42
CA GLN A 49 -7.21 -10.64 -2.63
C GLN A 49 -6.25 -9.96 -3.61
N ALA A 50 -5.13 -9.43 -3.13
CA ALA A 50 -4.18 -8.72 -3.98
C ALA A 50 -3.69 -9.61 -5.14
N PRO A 51 -3.69 -9.10 -6.39
CA PRO A 51 -3.22 -9.85 -7.54
C PRO A 51 -1.67 -9.94 -7.59
N PHE A 52 -1.00 -9.47 -6.55
CA PHE A 52 0.45 -9.43 -6.41
C PHE A 52 0.87 -9.92 -5.02
N TYR A 53 2.09 -10.44 -4.93
CA TYR A 53 2.70 -10.76 -3.65
C TYR A 53 3.51 -9.57 -3.13
N PHE A 54 3.33 -9.23 -1.86
CA PHE A 54 4.12 -8.25 -1.14
C PHE A 54 4.47 -8.78 0.25
N ASN A 55 5.65 -8.42 0.77
CA ASN A 55 6.06 -8.84 2.10
C ASN A 55 5.28 -8.03 3.14
N LEU A 56 4.49 -8.69 3.98
CA LEU A 56 3.65 -8.03 4.97
C LEU A 56 4.46 -7.28 6.04
N THR A 57 5.65 -7.77 6.40
CA THR A 57 6.54 -7.02 7.31
C THR A 57 7.01 -5.70 6.70
N LEU A 58 7.19 -5.63 5.37
CA LEU A 58 7.48 -4.37 4.69
C LEU A 58 6.24 -3.47 4.63
N PHE A 59 5.05 -4.05 4.45
CA PHE A 59 3.80 -3.32 4.54
C PHE A 59 3.59 -2.71 5.93
N ASP A 60 3.87 -3.45 7.01
CA ASP A 60 3.75 -2.96 8.38
C ASP A 60 4.62 -1.70 8.58
N ASN A 61 5.88 -1.72 8.12
CA ASN A 61 6.76 -0.55 8.19
C ASN A 61 6.21 0.67 7.39
N ILE A 62 5.61 0.42 6.23
CA ILE A 62 4.98 1.47 5.41
C ILE A 62 3.72 2.00 6.11
N TRP A 63 2.98 1.13 6.79
CA TRP A 63 1.80 1.50 7.56
C TRP A 63 2.15 2.37 8.76
N GLU A 64 3.20 2.03 9.51
CA GLU A 64 3.71 2.88 10.60
C GLU A 64 4.10 4.27 10.07
N SER A 65 4.84 4.32 8.95
CA SER A 65 5.20 5.59 8.30
C SER A 65 3.98 6.42 7.87
N TYR A 66 2.89 5.76 7.47
CA TYR A 66 1.61 6.40 7.16
C TYR A 66 0.93 6.99 8.41
N LEU A 67 1.03 6.33 9.56
CA LEU A 67 0.46 6.83 10.82
C LEU A 67 1.22 8.05 11.37
N GLU A 68 2.50 8.19 11.03
CA GLU A 68 3.34 9.33 11.43
C GLU A 68 3.22 10.56 10.51
N ALA A 69 2.66 10.40 9.30
CA ALA A 69 2.61 11.41 8.24
C ALA A 69 1.34 12.29 8.23
#